data_AF-A0A496VIF9-F1
#
_entry.id   AF-A0A496VIF9-F1
#
_cell.length_a   1.000
_cell.length_b   1.000
_cell.length_c   1.000
_cell.angle_alpha   90.00
_cell.angle_beta   90.00
_cell.angle_gamma   90.00
#
_symmetry.space_group_name_H-M   'P 1'
#
loop_
_entity.id
_entity.type
_entity.pdbx_description
1 polymer ?
#
loop_
_entity_poly.entity_id
_entity_poly.type
_entity_poly.pdbx_seq_one_letter_code
_entity_poly.pdbx_strand_id
1 'polypeptide(L)' 'MFIRRLPVYLLLDCSASMTGQAIEQVRQGLRALLDDLSTEPMAIETVYLSVITF' A
#
# COMPACT_ATOMS: atom_id res chain seq x y z
N MET A 1 -23.92 4.22 -12.98
CA MET A 1 -22.70 4.88 -12.46
C MET A 1 -21.53 3.97 -12.81
N PHE A 2 -20.59 4.40 -13.66
CA PHE A 2 -19.42 3.58 -13.97
C PHE A 2 -18.52 3.53 -12.74
N ILE A 3 -18.19 2.33 -12.26
CA ILE A 3 -17.21 2.14 -11.18
C ILE A 3 -15.86 2.56 -11.75
N ARG A 4 -15.30 3.68 -11.27
CA ARG A 4 -13.94 4.10 -11.60
C ARG A 4 -12.99 3.39 -10.66
N ARG A 5 -12.18 2.46 -11.19
CA ARG A 5 -11.13 1.78 -10.42
C ARG A 5 -9.78 2.42 -10.70
N LEU A 6 -9.02 2.66 -9.65
CA LEU A 6 -7.62 3.06 -9.65
C LEU A 6 -6.80 1.90 -9.09
N PRO A 7 -6.32 0.97 -9.94
CA PRO A 7 -5.44 -0.09 -9.50
C PRO A 7 -4.06 0.48 -9.15
N VAL A 8 -3.56 0.14 -7.97
CA VAL A 8 -2.26 0.56 -7.46
C VAL A 8 -1.48 -0.69 -7.04
N TYR A 9 -0.30 -0.86 -7.62
CA TYR A 9 0.58 -2.00 -7.34
C TYR A 9 1.76 -1.54 -6.50
N LEU A 10 1.90 -2.13 -5.31
CA LEU A 10 3.02 -1.91 -4.41
C LEU A 10 4.03 -3.04 -4.63
N LEU A 11 5.18 -2.69 -5.20
CA LEU A 11 6.31 -3.61 -5.38
C LEU A 11 7.27 -3.40 -4.21
N LEU A 12 7.37 -4.40 -3.33
CA LEU A 12 8.14 -4.31 -2.08
C LEU A 12 9.32 -5.28 -2.12
N ASP A 13 10.53 -4.73 -2.03
CA ASP A 13 11.75 -5.49 -1.82
C ASP A 13 11.71 -6.15 -0.44
N CYS A 14 11.91 -7.47 -0.39
CA CYS A 14 12.04 -8.28 0.82
C CYS A 14 13.38 -9.03 0.86
N SER A 15 14.37 -8.59 0.09
CA SER A 15 15.71 -9.13 0.06
C SER A 15 16.45 -8.94 1.40
N ALA A 16 17.60 -9.61 1.55
CA ALA A 16 18.35 -9.63 2.81
C ALA A 16 18.75 -8.23 3.33
N SER A 17 18.95 -7.25 2.43
CA SER A 17 19.28 -5.85 2.78
C SER A 17 18.15 -5.15 3.54
N MET A 18 16.92 -5.65 3.44
CA MET A 18 15.75 -5.09 4.10
C MET A 18 15.63 -5.50 5.58
N THR A 19 16.49 -6.39 6.06
CA THR A 19 16.42 -6.93 7.43
C THR A 19 16.56 -5.82 8.49
N GLY A 20 15.76 -5.91 9.55
CA GLY A 20 15.82 -5.01 10.69
C GLY A 20 15.03 -3.72 10.47
N GLN A 21 15.69 -2.57 10.56
CA GLN A 21 15.00 -1.28 10.56
C GLN A 21 14.32 -0.94 9.23
N ALA A 22 14.91 -1.35 8.11
CA ALA A 22 14.39 -1.02 6.78
C ALA A 22 12.99 -1.63 6.54
N ILE A 23 12.80 -2.92 6.79
CA ILE A 23 11.48 -3.56 6.63
C ILE A 23 10.46 -3.02 7.63
N GLU A 24 10.88 -2.62 8.83
CA GLU A 24 9.95 -2.03 9.82
C GLU A 24 9.47 -0.64 9.39
N GLN A 25 10.34 0.17 8.80
CA GLN A 25 9.95 1.46 8.23
C GLN A 25 8.96 1.30 7.07
N VAL A 26 9.17 0.31 6.20
CA VAL A 26 8.22 -0.03 5.13
C VAL A 26 6.85 -0.43 5.71
N ARG A 27 6.83 -1.24 6.77
CA ARG A 27 5.59 -1.60 7.47
C ARG A 27 4.85 -0.40 8.05
N GLN A 28 5.58 0.52 8.68
CA GLN A 28 5.00 1.75 9.23
C GLN A 28 4.43 2.63 8.13
N GLY A 29 5.16 2.82 7.02
CA GLY A 29 4.67 3.57 5.86
C GLY A 29 3.41 2.94 5.24
N LEU A 30 3.35 1.61 5.15
CA LEU A 30 2.18 0.91 4.63
C LEU A 30 0.95 1.08 5.54
N ARG A 31 1.14 1.07 6.87
CA ARG A 31 0.06 1.35 7.82
C ARG A 31 -0.47 2.77 7.66
N ALA A 32 0.43 3.76 7.62
CA ALA A 32 0.03 5.16 7.41
C ALA A 32 -0.74 5.35 6.08
N LEU A 33 -0.26 4.73 4.99
CA LEU A 33 -0.96 4.74 3.71
C LEU A 33 -2.38 4.17 3.81
N LEU A 34 -2.54 3.03 4.48
CA LEU A 34 -3.85 2.40 4.66
C LEU A 34 -4.77 3.24 5.55
N ASP A 35 -4.23 3.84 6.61
CA ASP A 35 -4.98 4.72 7.51
C ASP A 35 -5.49 5.94 6.73
N ASP A 36 -4.62 6.62 5.97
CA ASP A 36 -4.99 7.77 5.14
C ASP A 36 -6.09 7.41 4.14
N LEU A 37 -5.92 6.32 3.38
CA LEU A 37 -6.91 5.86 2.39
C LEU A 37 -8.25 5.47 3.03
N SER A 38 -8.22 4.92 4.25
CA SER A 38 -9.43 4.50 4.97
C SER A 38 -10.23 5.69 5.51
N THR A 39 -9.62 6.87 5.62
CA THR A 39 -10.32 8.10 6.02
C THR A 39 -10.94 8.86 4.84
N GLU A 40 -10.55 8.53 3.60
CA GLU A 40 -10.99 9.28 2.43
C GLU A 40 -12.10 8.55 1.64
N PRO A 41 -13.35 9.04 1.64
CA PRO A 41 -14.50 8.32 1.06
C PRO A 41 -14.33 7.95 -0.41
N MET A 42 -13.73 8.84 -1.20
CA MET A 42 -13.50 8.59 -2.62
C MET A 42 -12.44 7.51 -2.84
N ALA A 43 -11.43 7.43 -1.97
CA ALA A 43 -10.37 6.43 -2.07
C ALA A 43 -10.90 5.02 -1.80
N ILE A 44 -11.77 4.87 -0.80
CA ILE A 44 -12.39 3.57 -0.44
C ILE A 44 -13.15 2.96 -1.63
N GLU A 45 -13.86 3.77 -2.40
CA GLU A 45 -14.68 3.29 -3.51
C GLU A 45 -13.87 2.99 -4.77
N THR A 46 -12.72 3.63 -4.93
CA THR A 46 -11.99 3.68 -6.21
C THR A 46 -10.62 3.02 -6.17
N VAL A 47 -9.91 2.97 -5.05
CA VAL A 47 -8.52 2.49 -4.96
C VAL A 47 -8.49 0.98 -4.72
N TYR A 48 -7.72 0.27 -5.55
CA TYR A 48 -7.52 -1.17 -5.45
C TYR A 48 -6.03 -1.45 -5.28
N LEU A 49 -5.61 -1.78 -4.07
CA LEU A 49 -4.21 -2.07 -3.75
C LEU A 49 -3.89 -3.55 -4.01
N SER A 50 -2.78 -3.81 -4.68
CA SER A 50 -2.17 -5.14 -4.81
C SER A 50 -0.72 -5.06 -4.39
N VAL A 51 -0.28 -6.01 -3.56
CA VAL A 51 1.11 -6.07 -3.07
C VAL A 51 1.84 -7.21 -3.77
N ILE A 52 3.03 -6.91 -4.30
CA ILE A 52 3.94 -7.87 -4.90
C ILE A 52 5.26 -7.76 -4.14
N THR A 53 5.66 -8.82 -3.46
CA THR A 53 6.95 -8.90 -2.77
C THR A 53 7.95 -9.69 -3.60
N PHE A 54 9.22 -9.29 -3.59
CA PHE A 54 10.30 -9.98 -4.31
C PHE A 54 11.57 -10.09 -3.45
#